data_AF-A0A497AMP1-F1
#
_entry.id   AF-A0A497AMP1-F1
#
_cell.length_a   1.000
_cell.length_b   1.000
_cell.length_c   1.000
_cell.angle_alpha   90.00
_cell.angle_beta   90.00
_cell.angle_gamma   90.00
#
_symmetry.space_group_name_H-M   'P 1'
#
loop_
_entity.id
_entity.type
_entity.pdbx_description
1 polymer ?
#
loop_
_entity_poly.entity_id
_entity_poly.type
_entity_poly.pdbx_seq_one_letter_code
_entity_poly.pdbx_strand_id
1 'polypeptide(L)' 'MPCALILMAETGGGHRSASIALKEAFEVLYPGEWDVHFIEIFAQILPFPLNRAGSIYRPMVAYTPFIWSTLWRMGE' A
#
# COMPACT_ATOMS: atom_id res chain seq x y z
N MET A 1 -4.17 -18.44 19.80
CA MET A 1 -3.29 -17.39 19.26
C MET A 1 -4.17 -16.40 18.50
N PRO A 2 -4.22 -15.12 18.91
CA PRO A 2 -4.89 -14.07 18.15
C PRO A 2 -4.23 -13.84 16.78
N CYS A 3 -5.04 -13.40 15.82
CA CYS A 3 -4.62 -13.08 14.46
C CYS A 3 -4.73 -11.57 14.23
N ALA A 4 -3.70 -10.96 13.66
CA ALA A 4 -3.70 -9.56 13.26
C ALA A 4 -3.52 -9.45 11.74
N LEU A 5 -4.37 -8.63 11.11
CA LEU A 5 -4.33 -8.37 9.67
C LEU A 5 -4.02 -6.91 9.39
N ILE A 6 -2.89 -6.66 8.72
CA ILE A 6 -2.48 -5.33 8.26
C ILE A 6 -2.92 -5.16 6.81
N LEU A 7 -3.86 -4.25 6.58
CA LEU A 7 -4.30 -3.87 5.24
C LEU A 7 -3.47 -2.68 4.75
N MET A 8 -2.81 -2.85 3.60
CA MET A 8 -2.02 -1.77 3.00
C MET A 8 -2.28 -1.60 1.50
N ALA A 9 -1.98 -0.41 1.02
CA ALA A 9 -2.03 -0.03 -0.39
C ALA A 9 -0.63 0.46 -0.81
N GLU A 10 0.03 -0.25 -1.71
CA GLU A 10 1.39 0.08 -2.16
C GLU A 10 1.35 1.03 -3.36
N THR A 11 1.49 2.34 -3.09
CA THR A 11 1.54 3.39 -4.13
C THR A 11 2.92 4.06 -4.25
N GLY A 12 3.90 3.62 -3.46
CA GLY A 12 5.23 4.22 -3.42
C GLY A 12 6.27 3.51 -2.54
N GLY A 13 6.04 2.25 -2.15
CA GLY A 13 6.98 1.41 -1.39
C GLY A 13 7.04 1.64 0.14
N GLY A 14 6.79 2.87 0.62
CA GLY A 14 6.86 3.18 2.06
C GLY A 14 5.92 2.35 2.93
N HIS A 15 4.69 2.11 2.47
CA HIS A 15 3.69 1.34 3.23
C HIS A 15 4.07 -0.13 3.42
N ARG A 16 4.78 -0.73 2.45
CA ARG A 16 5.29 -2.09 2.56
C ARG A 16 6.35 -2.20 3.65
N SER A 17 7.29 -1.26 3.67
CA SER A 17 8.36 -1.24 4.69
C SER A 17 7.80 -1.11 6.11
N ALA A 18 6.81 -0.23 6.32
CA ALA A 18 6.14 -0.07 7.60
C ALA A 18 5.39 -1.33 8.04
N SER A 19 4.72 -2.01 7.11
CA SER A 19 3.97 -3.26 7.42
C SER A 19 4.90 -4.40 7.82
N ILE A 20 6.07 -4.50 7.18
CA ILE A 20 7.12 -5.47 7.55
C ILE A 20 7.67 -5.15 8.94
N ALA A 21 8.01 -3.89 9.19
CA ALA A 21 8.52 -3.46 10.49
C ALA A 21 7.52 -3.73 11.63
N LEU A 22 6.23 -3.52 11.38
CA LEU A 22 5.19 -3.88 12.35
C LEU A 22 5.16 -5.38 12.62
N LYS A 23 5.18 -6.22 11.57
CA LYS A 23 5.25 -7.68 11.74
C LYS A 23 6.47 -8.12 12.54
N GLU A 24 7.65 -7.58 12.23
CA GLU A 24 8.88 -7.86 12.97
C GLU A 24 8.79 -7.41 14.43
N ALA A 25 8.17 -6.26 14.69
CA ALA A 25 7.96 -5.79 16.06
C ALA A 25 7.05 -6.73 16.86
N PHE A 26 6.02 -7.33 16.24
CA PHE A 26 5.20 -8.34 16.91
C PHE A 26 6.01 -9.59 17.27
N GLU A 27 6.86 -10.08 16.37
CA GLU A 27 7.72 -11.25 16.63
C GLU A 27 8.73 -10.98 17.76
N VAL A 28 9.26 -9.76 17.85
CA VAL A 28 10.22 -9.37 18.90
C VAL A 28 9.55 -9.14 20.25
N LEU A 29 8.40 -8.46 20.28
CA LEU A 29 7.73 -8.06 21.52
C LEU A 29 6.82 -9.16 22.09
N TYR A 30 6.26 -10.02 21.23
CA TYR A 30 5.25 -11.03 21.58
C TYR A 30 5.50 -12.36 20.85
N PRO A 31 6.67 -13.01 21.07
CA PRO A 31 7.11 -14.16 20.29
C PRO A 31 6.15 -15.34 20.41
N GLY A 32 5.59 -15.78 19.28
CA GLY A 32 4.66 -16.91 19.22
C GLY A 32 3.27 -16.64 19.82
N GLU A 33 2.98 -15.41 20.24
CA GLU A 33 1.67 -15.05 20.79
C GLU A 33 0.69 -14.64 19.68
N TRP A 34 1.18 -14.03 18.61
CA TRP A 34 0.36 -13.49 17.52
C TRP A 34 0.67 -14.14 16.18
N ASP A 35 -0.37 -14.30 15.36
CA ASP A 35 -0.25 -14.65 13.95
C ASP A 35 -0.51 -13.40 13.10
N VAL A 36 0.56 -12.81 12.55
CA VAL A 36 0.50 -11.50 11.87
C VAL A 36 0.64 -11.66 10.35
N HIS A 37 -0.38 -11.18 9.65
CA HIS A 37 -0.47 -11.17 8.19
C HIS A 37 -0.60 -9.75 7.65
N PHE A 38 -0.17 -9.54 6.42
CA PHE A 38 -0.43 -8.30 5.69
C PHE A 38 -0.96 -8.60 4.29
N ILE A 39 -1.88 -7.77 3.81
CA ILE A 39 -2.45 -7.88 2.46
C ILE A 39 -2.24 -6.55 1.73
N GLU A 40 -1.73 -6.63 0.50
CA GLU A 40 -1.68 -5.51 -0.42
C GLU A 40 -2.97 -5.48 -1.25
N ILE A 41 -3.83 -4.50 -0.98
CA ILE A 41 -5.21 -4.46 -1.48
C ILE A 41 -5.24 -4.44 -3.00
N PHE A 42 -4.41 -3.62 -3.64
CA PHE A 42 -4.45 -3.48 -5.10
C PHE A 42 -4.05 -4.80 -5.76
N ALA A 43 -2.85 -5.30 -5.49
CA ALA A 43 -2.27 -6.46 -6.12
C ALA A 43 -2.98 -7.78 -5.78
N GLN A 44 -3.52 -7.92 -4.56
CA GLN A 44 -4.03 -9.22 -4.08
C GLN A 44 -5.56 -9.33 -4.06
N ILE A 45 -6.30 -8.20 -4.00
CA ILE A 45 -7.77 -8.23 -3.90
C ILE A 45 -8.43 -7.79 -5.20
N LEU A 46 -7.94 -6.71 -5.82
CA LEU A 46 -8.65 -6.13 -6.96
C LEU A 46 -8.45 -6.95 -8.25
N PRO A 47 -9.42 -6.96 -9.17
CA PRO A 47 -9.26 -7.57 -10.48
C PRO A 47 -8.45 -6.65 -11.42
N PHE A 48 -8.00 -7.22 -12.55
CA PHE A 48 -7.43 -6.41 -13.64
C PHE A 48 -8.47 -5.42 -14.18
N PRO A 49 -8.11 -4.14 -14.45
CA PRO A 49 -6.76 -3.56 -14.39
C PRO A 49 -6.39 -2.90 -13.06
N LEU A 50 -7.32 -2.84 -12.11
CA LEU A 50 -7.14 -2.15 -10.83
C LEU A 50 -6.04 -2.76 -9.96
N ASN A 51 -5.72 -4.03 -10.15
CA ASN A 51 -4.60 -4.68 -9.48
C ASN A 51 -3.22 -4.15 -9.81
N ARG A 52 -3.11 -3.32 -10.86
CA ARG A 52 -1.88 -2.62 -11.22
C ARG A 52 -1.89 -1.16 -10.79
N ALA A 53 -2.96 -0.67 -10.17
CA ALA A 53 -3.07 0.74 -9.80
C ALA A 53 -1.94 1.18 -8.87
N GLY A 54 -1.55 0.35 -7.90
CA GLY A 54 -0.42 0.63 -7.01
C GLY A 54 0.90 0.88 -7.75
N SER A 55 1.26 -0.02 -8.69
CA SER A 55 2.50 0.10 -9.46
C SER A 55 2.46 1.21 -10.51
N ILE A 56 1.28 1.52 -11.05
CA ILE A 56 1.08 2.58 -12.06
C ILE A 56 0.97 3.97 -11.42
N TYR A 57 0.59 4.08 -10.15
CA TYR A 57 0.39 5.37 -9.49
C TYR A 57 1.65 6.25 -9.53
N ARG A 58 2.80 5.69 -9.15
CA ARG A 58 4.07 6.43 -9.12
C ARG A 58 4.50 6.97 -10.49
N PRO A 59 4.57 6.17 -11.58
CA PRO A 59 4.88 6.70 -12.90
C PRO A 59 3.80 7.66 -13.42
N MET A 60 2.53 7.42 -13.13
CA MET A 60 1.46 8.36 -13.49
C MET A 60 1.74 9.74 -12.88
N VAL A 61 1.91 9.83 -11.55
CA VAL A 61 2.18 11.11 -10.88
C VAL A 61 3.50 11.74 -11.35
N ALA A 62 4.55 10.94 -11.55
CA ALA A 62 5.86 11.46 -11.93
C ALA A 62 5.91 12.00 -13.37
N TYR A 63 5.19 11.39 -14.31
CA TYR A 63 5.26 11.73 -15.74
C TYR A 63 4.10 12.58 -16.25
N THR A 64 3.06 12.81 -15.44
CA THR A 64 1.91 13.64 -15.84
C THR A 64 1.66 14.86 -14.94
N PRO A 65 2.69 15.66 -14.56
CA PRO A 65 2.48 16.87 -13.74
C PRO A 65 1.52 17.88 -14.42
N PHE A 66 1.51 17.92 -15.75
CA PHE A 66 0.59 18.77 -16.51
C PHE A 66 -0.87 18.41 -16.27
N ILE A 67 -1.22 17.12 -16.13
CA ILE A 67 -2.60 16.68 -15.88
C ILE A 67 -3.08 17.23 -14.53
N TRP A 68 -2.25 17.12 -13.50
CA TRP A 68 -2.55 17.69 -12.18
C TRP A 68 -2.72 19.21 -12.24
N SER A 69 -1.85 19.90 -12.98
CA SER A 69 -1.96 21.36 -13.15
C SER A 69 -3.23 21.79 -13.88
N THR A 70 -3.68 21.02 -14.88
CA THR A 70 -4.91 21.30 -15.64
C THR A 70 -6.14 21.00 -14.79
N LEU A 71 -6.14 19.89 -14.06
CA LEU A 71 -7.23 19.55 -13.14
C LEU A 71 -7.39 20.61 -12.05
N TRP A 72 -6.28 21.09 -11.48
CA TRP A 72 -6.32 22.20 -10.51
C TRP A 72 -6.94 23.45 -11.10
N ARG A 73 -6.51 23.86 -12.30
CA ARG A 73 -7.02 25.05 -13.01
C ARG A 73 -8.47 24.92 -13.47
N MET A 74 -8.97 23.70 -13.71
CA MET A 74 -10.38 23.46 -14.05
C MET A 74 -11.29 23.45 -12.80
N GLY A 75 -10.72 23.29 -11.61
CA GLY A 75 -11.46 23.32 -10.35
C GLY A 75 -11.62 24.72 -9.74
N GLU A 76 -10.92 25.73 -10.27
CA GLU A 76 -11.15 27.17 -10.04
C GLU A 76 -12.28 27.70 -10.93
#